data_AF-A0A957ZTX9-F1
#
_entry.id   AF-A0A957ZTX9-F1
#
_cell.length_a   1.000
_cell.length_b   1.000
_cell.length_c   1.000
_cell.angle_alpha   90.00
_cell.angle_beta   90.00
_cell.angle_gamma   90.00
#
_symmetry.space_group_name_H-M   'P 1'
#
loop_
_entity.id
_entity.type
_entity.pdbx_description
1 polymer ?
#
loop_
_entity_poly.entity_id
_entity_poly.type
_entity_poly.pdbx_seq_one_letter_code
_entity_poly.pdbx_strand_id
1 'polypeptide(L)' 'MRAEQTTTPTENLADAVRQACIEAALTAYETARADGLCHEGAWECAIDAMRALDIGEIIRQSGVGLSER' A
#
# COMPACT_ATOMS: atom_id res chain seq x y z
N MET A 1 14.11 0.84 -26.63
CA MET A 1 14.94 -0.14 -25.90
C MET A 1 15.00 0.32 -24.44
N ARG A 2 14.07 -0.12 -23.58
CA ARG A 2 14.13 0.17 -22.14
C ARG A 2 14.97 -0.93 -21.50
N ALA A 3 16.02 -0.54 -20.78
CA ALA A 3 16.89 -1.45 -20.04
C ALA A 3 16.05 -2.31 -19.08
N GLU A 4 16.27 -3.63 -19.07
CA GLU A 4 15.85 -4.50 -17.97
C GLU A 4 16.34 -3.88 -16.65
N GLN A 5 15.41 -3.31 -15.86
CA GLN A 5 15.71 -2.96 -14.47
C GLN A 5 15.60 -4.24 -13.64
N THR A 6 16.74 -4.78 -13.21
CA THR A 6 16.78 -5.91 -12.28
C THR A 6 16.55 -5.37 -10.87
N THR A 7 15.29 -5.21 -10.47
CA THR A 7 14.91 -4.78 -9.12
C THR A 7 15.16 -5.89 -8.11
N THR A 8 15.81 -5.56 -6.99
CA THR A 8 16.13 -6.51 -5.92
C THR A 8 14.86 -6.95 -5.16
N PRO A 9 14.86 -8.11 -4.48
CA PRO A 9 13.70 -8.56 -3.71
C PRO A 9 13.21 -7.57 -2.65
N THR A 10 14.13 -6.83 -2.01
CA THR A 10 13.78 -5.80 -1.03
C THR A 10 13.14 -4.58 -1.68
N GLU A 11 13.62 -4.16 -2.84
CA GLU A 11 13.00 -3.07 -3.61
C GLU A 11 11.60 -3.46 -4.09
N ASN A 12 11.41 -4.70 -4.56
CA ASN A 12 10.11 -5.22 -4.94
C ASN A 12 9.13 -5.22 -3.75
N LEU A 13 9.59 -5.64 -2.56
CA LEU A 13 8.77 -5.60 -1.35
C LEU A 13 8.43 -4.16 -0.94
N ALA A 14 9.42 -3.25 -0.98
CA ALA A 14 9.19 -1.85 -0.63
C ALA A 14 8.17 -1.21 -1.59
N ASP A 15 8.23 -1.54 -2.88
CA ASP A 15 7.25 -1.09 -3.85
C ASP A 15 5.88 -1.73 -3.64
N ALA A 16 5.81 -3.01 -3.29
CA ALA A 16 4.54 -3.66 -2.93
C ALA A 16 3.87 -2.97 -1.73
N VAL A 17 4.62 -2.68 -0.67
CA VAL A 17 4.13 -1.93 0.50
C VAL A 17 3.68 -0.52 0.09
N ARG A 18 4.47 0.17 -0.73
CA ARG A 18 4.11 1.52 -1.22
C ARG A 18 2.80 1.49 -2.00
N GLN A 19 2.63 0.55 -2.92
CA GLN A 19 1.42 0.44 -3.73
C GLN A 19 0.21 0.13 -2.85
N ALA A 20 0.33 -0.80 -1.89
CA ALA A 20 -0.76 -1.10 -0.96
C ALA A 20 -1.21 0.13 -0.15
N CYS A 21 -0.26 0.94 0.34
CA CYS A 21 -0.58 2.21 1.02
C CYS A 21 -1.33 3.20 0.12
N ILE A 22 -0.87 3.38 -1.13
CA ILE A 22 -1.50 4.30 -2.08
C ILE A 22 -2.91 3.83 -2.42
N GLU A 23 -3.08 2.55 -2.72
CA GLU A 23 -4.37 1.95 -3.07
C GLU A 23 -5.38 2.05 -1.93
N ALA A 24 -4.97 1.74 -0.69
CA ALA A 24 -5.81 1.88 0.49
C ALA A 24 -6.25 3.33 0.71
N ALA A 25 -5.33 4.28 0.59
CA ALA A 25 -5.63 5.70 0.75
C ALA A 25 -6.62 6.21 -0.30
N LEU A 26 -6.37 5.90 -1.58
CA LEU A 26 -7.22 6.33 -2.69
C LEU A 26 -8.64 5.74 -2.57
N THR A 27 -8.73 4.43 -2.32
CA THR A 27 -10.02 3.74 -2.19
C THR A 27 -10.86 4.30 -1.06
N ALA A 28 -10.26 4.49 0.11
CA ALA A 28 -10.97 5.01 1.28
C ALA A 28 -11.37 6.48 1.09
N TYR A 29 -10.49 7.30 0.51
CA TYR A 29 -10.82 8.69 0.18
C TYR A 29 -12.00 8.76 -0.80
N GLU A 30 -11.93 8.03 -1.91
CA GLU A 30 -12.97 8.05 -2.95
C GLU A 30 -14.31 7.53 -2.41
N THR A 31 -14.29 6.48 -1.59
CA THR A 31 -15.48 5.96 -0.92
C THR A 31 -16.06 6.99 0.05
N ALA A 32 -15.25 7.59 0.92
CA ALA A 32 -15.69 8.63 1.84
C ALA A 32 -16.28 9.85 1.10
N ARG A 33 -15.68 10.23 -0.03
CA ARG A 33 -16.21 11.30 -0.89
C ARG A 33 -17.55 10.92 -1.51
N ALA A 34 -17.71 9.68 -1.97
CA ALA A 34 -18.97 9.17 -2.49
C ALA A 34 -20.07 9.14 -1.41
N ASP A 35 -19.69 8.85 -0.16
CA ASP A 35 -20.59 8.87 1.01
C ASP A 35 -20.91 10.30 1.51
N GLY A 36 -20.35 11.32 0.88
CA GLY A 36 -20.67 12.73 1.14
C GLY A 36 -19.81 13.41 2.20
N LEU A 37 -18.72 12.79 2.67
CA LEU A 37 -17.78 13.44 3.58
C LEU A 37 -17.08 14.64 2.91
N CYS A 38 -16.78 15.65 3.72
CA CYS A 38 -15.92 16.76 3.31
C CYS A 38 -14.49 16.27 2.99
N HIS A 39 -13.66 17.11 2.39
CA HIS A 39 -12.30 16.73 2.01
C HIS A 39 -11.42 16.32 3.20
N GLU A 40 -11.58 17.00 4.34
CA GLU A 40 -10.85 16.69 5.58
C GLU A 40 -11.27 15.33 6.14
N GLY A 41 -12.57 15.07 6.26
CA GLY A 41 -13.07 13.77 6.72
C GLY A 41 -12.67 12.62 5.78
N ALA A 42 -12.71 12.83 4.46
CA ALA A 42 -12.23 11.82 3.51
C ALA A 42 -10.71 11.59 3.62
N TRP A 43 -9.94 12.64 3.93
CA TRP A 43 -8.51 12.50 4.20
C TRP A 43 -8.24 11.71 5.47
N GLU A 44 -8.98 11.94 6.55
CA GLU A 44 -8.86 11.13 7.78
C GLU A 44 -9.13 9.65 7.50
N CYS A 45 -10.19 9.32 6.76
CA CYS A 45 -10.48 7.95 6.33
C CYS A 45 -9.33 7.33 5.52
N ALA A 46 -8.71 8.10 4.62
CA ALA A 46 -7.56 7.63 3.84
C ALA A 46 -6.35 7.29 4.72
N ILE A 47 -6.05 8.14 5.70
CA ILE A 47 -4.96 7.91 6.67
C ILE A 47 -5.25 6.68 7.52
N ASP A 48 -6.49 6.53 8.01
CA ASP A 48 -6.86 5.39 8.83
C ASP A 48 -6.85 4.07 8.04
N ALA A 49 -7.25 4.08 6.77
CA ALA A 49 -7.12 2.92 5.89
C ALA A 49 -5.66 2.49 5.71
N MET A 50 -4.73 3.44 5.50
CA MET A 50 -3.30 3.12 5.47
C MET A 50 -2.79 2.54 6.79
N ARG A 51 -3.24 3.08 7.93
CA ARG A 51 -2.87 2.57 9.26
C ARG A 51 -3.41 1.16 9.53
N ALA A 52 -4.53 0.80 8.92
CA ALA A 52 -5.18 -0.50 9.08
C ALA A 52 -4.58 -1.61 8.19
N LEU A 53 -3.65 -1.29 7.29
CA LEU A 53 -2.99 -2.28 6.44
C LEU A 53 -2.21 -3.31 7.27
N ASP A 54 -2.45 -4.60 7.00
CA ASP A 54 -1.62 -5.68 7.53
C ASP A 54 -0.34 -5.81 6.70
N ILE A 55 0.70 -5.12 7.14
CA ILE A 55 2.02 -5.19 6.52
C ILE A 55 2.60 -6.62 6.54
N GLY A 56 2.28 -7.41 7.57
CA GLY A 56 2.73 -8.80 7.66
C GLY A 56 2.14 -9.66 6.55
N GLU A 57 0.88 -9.43 6.19
CA GLU A 57 0.24 -10.10 5.05
C GLU A 57 0.88 -9.69 3.72
N ILE A 58 1.15 -8.40 3.52
CA ILE A 58 1.82 -7.91 2.31
C ILE A 58 3.21 -8.56 2.15
N ILE A 59 3.97 -8.70 3.24
CA ILE A 59 5.28 -9.38 3.23
C ILE A 59 5.13 -10.86 2.85
N ARG A 60 4.15 -11.57 3.43
CA ARG A 60 3.88 -12.99 3.11
C ARG A 60 3.54 -13.17 1.63
N GLN A 61 2.70 -12.30 1.08
CA GLN A 61 2.28 -12.33 -0.33
C GLN A 61 3.41 -11.97 -1.30
N SER A 62 4.34 -11.10 -0.87
CA SER A 62 5.48 -10.67 -1.69
C SER A 62 6.56 -11.74 -1.87
N GLY A 63 6.44 -12.90 -1.22
CA GLY A 63 7.34 -14.05 -1.42
C GLY A 63 8.77 -13.82 -0.95
N VAL A 64 9.05 -12.75 -0.20
CA VAL A 64 10.33 -12.57 0.49
C VAL A 64 10.33 -13.53 1.68
N GLY A 65 10.73 -14.76 1.43
CA GLY A 65 11.07 -15.69 2.50
C GLY A 65 12.14 -15.04 3.36
N LEU A 66 11.79 -14.66 4.59
CA LEU A 66 12.75 -14.40 5.65
C LEU A 66 13.46 -15.73 5.93
N SER A 67 14.44 -16.07 5.09
CA SER A 67 15.39 -17.13 5.40
C SER A 67 16.04 -16.73 6.72
N GLU A 68 15.81 -17.59 7.70
CA GLU A 68 16.08 -17.45 9.12
C GLU A 68 17.46 -16.83 9.41
N ARG A 69 17.50 -15.92 10.38
CA ARG A 69 18.66 -15.71 11.24
C ARG A 69 18.24 -15.89 12.68
#